data_AF-A0A978SZA0-F1
#
_entry.id   AF-A0A978SZA0-F1
#
_cell.length_a   1.000
_cell.length_b   1.000
_cell.length_c   1.000
_cell.angle_alpha   90.00
_cell.angle_beta   90.00
_cell.angle_gamma   90.00
#
_symmetry.space_group_name_H-M   'P 1'
#
loop_
_entity.id
_entity.type
_entity.pdbx_description
1 polymer ?
#
loop_
_entity_poly.entity_id
_entity_poly.type
_entity_poly.pdbx_seq_one_letter_code
_entity_poly.pdbx_strand_id
1 'polypeptide(L)'
;MQNYLRARSNRREIEAWEKVTLEEIATKRKILIDFLSKSFDERRQNFQELFARIAQALAEGDNNKLQLLLTAMLDLAKTTPFKDLQNLNQVQANLANPNYTWEL
;
A
#
# COMPACT_ATOMS: atom_id res chain seq x y z
N MET A 1 -20.16 37.62 32.43
CA MET A 1 -19.46 37.88 31.14
C MET A 1 -18.23 36.97 30.94
N GLN A 2 -17.25 36.97 31.84
CA GLN A 2 -15.97 36.22 31.73
C GLN A 2 -16.12 34.69 31.45
N ASN A 3 -17.03 34.00 32.15
CA ASN A 3 -17.24 32.55 31.95
C ASN A 3 -17.78 32.18 30.56
N TYR A 4 -18.53 33.08 29.92
CA TYR A 4 -19.13 32.85 28.61
C TYR A 4 -18.09 32.92 27.48
N LEU A 5 -17.11 33.82 27.62
CA LEU A 5 -15.99 33.96 26.69
C LEU A 5 -15.04 32.76 26.77
N ARG A 6 -14.77 32.25 27.99
CA ARG A 6 -13.94 31.05 28.20
C ARG A 6 -14.60 29.80 27.63
N ALA A 7 -15.90 29.60 27.87
CA ALA A 7 -16.65 28.49 27.29
C ALA A 7 -16.74 28.53 25.75
N ARG A 8 -16.65 29.72 25.14
CA ARG A 8 -16.58 29.88 23.68
C ARG A 8 -15.18 29.63 23.12
N SER A 9 -14.13 30.07 23.83
CA SER A 9 -12.74 29.78 23.46
C SER A 9 -12.46 28.28 23.49
N ASN A 10 -12.87 27.60 24.57
CA ASN A 10 -12.71 26.15 24.71
C ASN A 10 -13.43 25.39 23.60
N ARG A 11 -14.63 25.83 23.18
CA ARG A 11 -15.35 25.22 22.05
C ARG A 11 -14.62 25.39 20.73
N ARG A 12 -14.10 26.59 20.45
CA ARG A 12 -13.31 26.84 19.24
C ARG A 12 -12.02 26.02 19.19
N GLU A 13 -11.37 25.82 20.33
CA GLU A 13 -10.19 24.96 20.43
C GLU A 13 -10.53 23.49 20.14
N ILE A 14 -11.64 22.98 20.68
CA ILE A 14 -12.14 21.63 20.40
C ILE A 14 -12.48 21.48 18.91
N GLU A 15 -13.21 22.43 18.33
CA GLU A 15 -13.56 22.42 16.89
C GLU A 15 -12.31 22.44 15.99
N ALA A 16 -11.31 23.25 16.35
CA ALA A 16 -10.05 23.29 15.62
C ALA A 16 -9.26 21.98 15.72
N TRP A 17 -9.19 21.39 16.92
CA TRP A 17 -8.55 20.11 17.15
C TRP A 17 -9.27 18.97 16.42
N GLU A 18 -10.61 18.95 16.45
CA GLU A 18 -11.42 17.99 15.71
C GLU A 18 -11.15 18.08 14.22
N LYS A 19 -11.14 19.29 13.65
CA LYS A 19 -10.87 19.51 12.23
C LYS A 19 -9.49 18.99 11.83
N VAL A 20 -8.44 19.31 12.60
CA VAL A 20 -7.09 18.82 12.33
C VAL A 20 -7.03 17.29 12.42
N THR A 21 -7.61 16.72 13.47
CA THR A 21 -7.63 15.26 13.69
C THR A 21 -8.36 14.53 12.56
N LEU A 22 -9.51 15.06 12.11
CA LEU A 22 -10.26 14.48 10.99
C LEU A 22 -9.47 14.55 9.67
N GLU A 23 -8.79 15.67 9.41
CA GLU A 23 -7.96 15.82 8.21
C GLU A 23 -6.76 14.87 8.24
N GLU A 24 -6.14 14.67 9.40
CA GLU A 24 -5.06 13.69 9.58
C GLU A 24 -5.56 12.25 9.33
N ILE A 25 -6.74 11.89 9.85
CA ILE A 25 -7.36 10.58 9.60
C ILE A 25 -7.66 10.40 8.11
N ALA A 26 -8.24 11.41 7.47
CA ALA A 26 -8.57 11.38 6.05
C ALA A 26 -7.30 11.21 5.19
N THR A 27 -6.23 11.94 5.53
CA THR A 27 -4.94 11.85 4.86
C THR A 27 -4.32 10.46 5.02
N LYS A 28 -4.27 9.93 6.24
CA LYS A 28 -3.76 8.58 6.52
C LYS A 28 -4.57 7.50 5.80
N ARG A 29 -5.90 7.64 5.76
CA ARG A 29 -6.79 6.73 5.02
C ARG A 29 -6.46 6.76 3.53
N LYS A 30 -6.31 7.95 2.94
CA LYS A 30 -5.99 8.09 1.52
C LYS A 30 -4.68 7.39 1.18
N ILE A 31 -3.63 7.66 1.96
CA ILE A 31 -2.31 7.02 1.79
C ILE A 31 -2.43 5.49 1.86
N LEU A 32 -3.17 4.96 2.83
CA LEU A 32 -3.39 3.53 2.98
C LEU A 32 -4.09 2.91 1.77
N ILE A 33 -5.17 3.54 1.29
CA ILE A 33 -5.93 3.04 0.13
C ILE A 33 -5.10 3.12 -1.15
N ASP A 34 -4.38 4.21 -1.37
CA ASP A 34 -3.54 4.40 -2.56
C ASP A 34 -2.40 3.37 -2.59
N PHE A 35 -1.74 3.15 -1.45
CA PHE A 35 -0.73 2.11 -1.30
C PHE A 35 -1.28 0.73 -1.62
N LEU A 36 -2.36 0.31 -0.95
CA LEU A 36 -2.95 -1.01 -1.17
C LEU A 36 -3.34 -1.20 -2.64
N SER A 37 -3.96 -0.19 -3.25
CA SER A 37 -4.36 -0.24 -4.66
C SER A 37 -3.16 -0.49 -5.57
N LYS A 38 -2.07 0.26 -5.40
CA LYS A 38 -0.85 0.07 -6.19
C LYS A 38 -0.20 -1.30 -5.95
N SER A 39 -0.06 -1.73 -4.69
CA SER A 39 0.53 -3.02 -4.38
C SER A 39 -0.29 -4.19 -4.94
N PHE A 40 -1.63 -4.10 -4.93
CA PHE A 40 -2.49 -5.11 -5.55
C PHE A 40 -2.39 -5.08 -7.08
N ASP A 41 -2.25 -3.89 -7.69
CA ASP A 41 -2.08 -3.76 -9.14
C ASP A 41 -0.77 -4.36 -9.62
N GLU A 42 0.35 -4.04 -8.96
CA GLU A 42 1.66 -4.62 -9.26
C GLU A 42 1.67 -6.14 -9.05
N ARG A 43 1.08 -6.60 -7.94
CA ARG A 43 0.96 -8.05 -7.68
C ARG A 43 0.19 -8.74 -8.80
N ARG A 44 -0.90 -8.15 -9.29
CA ARG A 44 -1.67 -8.68 -10.42
C ARG A 44 -0.82 -8.79 -11.68
N GLN A 45 -0.05 -7.74 -12.00
CA GLN A 45 0.84 -7.73 -13.15
C GLN A 45 1.92 -8.82 -13.03
N ASN A 46 2.56 -8.93 -11.87
CA ASN A 46 3.59 -9.96 -11.64
C ASN A 46 3.04 -11.39 -11.79
N PHE A 47 1.84 -11.67 -11.26
CA PHE A 47 1.20 -12.97 -11.48
C PHE A 47 0.88 -13.22 -12.96
N GLN A 48 0.34 -12.22 -13.67
CA GLN A 48 0.06 -12.35 -15.11
C GLN A 48 1.32 -12.66 -15.92
N GLU A 49 2.42 -11.99 -15.62
CA GLU A 49 3.71 -12.27 -16.27
C GLU A 49 4.26 -13.66 -15.94
N LEU A 50 4.18 -14.08 -14.67
CA LEU A 50 4.60 -15.43 -14.26
C LEU A 50 3.77 -16.50 -14.98
N PHE A 51 2.45 -16.34 -15.06
CA PHE A 51 1.59 -17.26 -15.80
C PHE A 51 1.96 -17.34 -17.29
N ALA A 52 2.20 -16.19 -17.93
CA ALA A 52 2.61 -16.15 -19.34
C ALA A 52 3.94 -16.88 -19.57
N ARG A 53 4.93 -16.66 -18.69
CA ARG A 53 6.24 -17.33 -18.76
C ARG A 53 6.14 -18.83 -18.47
N ILE A 54 5.26 -19.25 -17.55
CA ILE A 54 4.98 -20.67 -17.27
C ILE A 54 4.39 -21.34 -18.49
N ALA A 55 3.41 -20.72 -19.14
CA ALA A 55 2.81 -21.24 -20.38
C ALA A 55 3.87 -21.39 -21.49
N GLN A 56 4.78 -20.43 -21.61
CA GLN A 56 5.91 -20.52 -22.54
C GLN A 56 6.85 -21.70 -22.21
N ALA A 57 7.25 -21.84 -20.94
CA ALA A 57 8.14 -22.93 -20.52
C ALA A 57 7.50 -24.33 -20.76
N LEU A 58 6.19 -24.44 -20.55
CA LEU A 58 5.43 -25.65 -20.88
C LEU A 58 5.46 -25.96 -22.38
N ALA A 59 5.25 -24.95 -23.23
CA ALA A 59 5.29 -25.12 -24.68
C ALA A 59 6.70 -25.47 -25.19
N GLU A 60 7.75 -24.97 -24.53
CA GLU A 60 9.16 -25.24 -24.84
C GLU A 60 9.64 -26.60 -24.29
N GLY A 61 8.88 -27.25 -23.42
CA GLY A 61 9.33 -28.47 -22.71
C GLY A 61 10.48 -28.22 -21.73
N ASP A 62 10.71 -26.97 -21.33
CA ASP A 62 11.80 -26.59 -20.44
C ASP A 62 11.38 -26.76 -18.97
N ASN A 63 11.58 -27.98 -18.48
CA ASN A 63 11.23 -28.36 -17.10
C ASN A 63 12.03 -27.58 -16.04
N ASN A 64 13.25 -27.14 -16.35
CA ASN A 64 14.07 -26.37 -15.40
C ASN A 64 13.50 -24.96 -15.22
N LYS A 65 13.18 -24.29 -16.35
CA LYS A 65 12.52 -22.98 -16.34
C LYS A 65 11.14 -23.05 -15.70
N LEU A 66 10.39 -24.11 -15.97
CA LEU A 66 9.09 -24.35 -15.34
C LEU A 66 9.20 -24.44 -13.81
N GLN A 67 10.15 -25.23 -13.29
CA GLN A 67 10.37 -25.36 -11.85
C GLN A 67 10.74 -24.02 -11.19
N LEU A 68 11.63 -23.26 -11.82
CA LEU A 68 12.03 -21.93 -11.33
C LEU A 68 10.83 -20.97 -11.25
N LEU A 69 10.03 -20.91 -12.31
CA LEU A 69 8.87 -20.01 -12.38
C LEU A 69 7.77 -20.40 -11.39
N LEU A 70 7.50 -21.69 -11.21
CA LEU A 70 6.55 -22.17 -10.20
C LEU A 70 7.02 -21.85 -8.77
N THR A 71 8.33 -21.94 -8.52
CA THR A 71 8.92 -21.57 -7.22
C THR A 71 8.74 -20.07 -6.98
N ALA A 72 9.08 -19.23 -7.95
CA ALA A 72 8.87 -17.78 -7.88
C ALA A 72 7.39 -17.41 -7.64
N MET A 73 6.46 -18.12 -8.30
CA MET A 73 5.03 -17.92 -8.10
C MET A 73 4.58 -18.29 -6.68
N LEU A 74 5.09 -19.39 -6.12
CA LEU A 74 4.81 -19.77 -4.74
C LEU A 74 5.40 -18.78 -3.74
N ASP A 75 6.59 -18.27 -3.99
CA ASP A 75 7.23 -17.29 -3.11
C ASP A 75 6.47 -15.96 -3.13
N LEU A 76 6.07 -15.47 -4.30
CA LEU A 76 5.18 -14.31 -4.41
C LEU A 76 3.83 -14.54 -3.74
N ALA A 77 3.28 -15.76 -3.81
CA ALA A 77 2.02 -16.09 -3.15
C ALA A 77 2.13 -16.03 -1.62
N LYS A 78 3.29 -16.38 -1.05
CA LYS A 78 3.54 -16.33 0.41
C LYS A 78 3.69 -14.91 0.95
N THR A 79 3.99 -13.93 0.10
CA THR A 79 4.20 -12.56 0.57
C THR A 79 2.88 -11.81 0.74
N THR A 80 2.92 -10.71 1.49
CA THR A 80 1.73 -9.94 1.87
C THR A 80 1.93 -8.45 1.57
N PRO A 81 0.97 -7.78 0.92
CA PRO A 81 1.04 -6.33 0.67
C PRO A 81 0.94 -5.51 1.97
N PHE A 82 0.61 -6.14 3.10
CA PHE A 82 0.52 -5.45 4.39
C PHE A 82 1.87 -5.34 5.13
N LYS A 83 2.95 -5.96 4.62
CA LYS A 83 4.25 -5.99 5.30
C LYS A 83 4.84 -4.59 5.53
N ASP A 84 4.67 -3.69 4.56
CA ASP A 84 5.28 -2.36 4.59
C ASP A 84 4.46 -1.30 5.33
N LEU A 85 3.27 -1.66 5.82
CA LEU A 85 2.39 -0.75 6.56
C LEU A 85 2.85 -0.43 7.98
N GLN A 86 3.96 -1.03 8.43
CA GLN A 86 4.52 -0.74 9.75
C GLN A 86 4.93 0.74 9.90
N ASN A 87 5.18 1.46 8.79
CA ASN A 87 5.52 2.88 8.81
C ASN A 87 4.83 3.66 7.68
N LEU A 88 3.68 4.27 8.00
CA LEU A 88 2.91 5.07 7.03
C LEU A 88 3.66 6.29 6.47
N ASN A 89 4.61 6.86 7.22
CA ASN A 89 5.42 7.97 6.70
C ASN A 89 6.38 7.48 5.60
N GLN A 90 6.94 6.29 5.78
CA GLN A 90 7.76 5.65 4.75
C GLN A 90 6.91 5.31 3.51
N VAL A 91 5.71 4.77 3.72
CA VAL A 91 4.75 4.49 2.63
C VAL A 91 4.44 5.77 1.84
N GLN A 92 4.21 6.89 2.53
CA GLN A 92 3.97 8.18 1.88
C GLN A 92 5.18 8.64 1.04
N ALA A 93 6.39 8.51 1.58
CA ALA A 93 7.62 8.84 0.85
C ALA A 93 7.81 7.97 -0.39
N ASN A 94 7.55 6.67 -0.28
CA ASN A 94 7.64 5.72 -1.39
C ASN A 94 6.59 6.01 -2.47
N LEU A 95 5.35 6.33 -2.08
CA LEU A 95 4.30 6.72 -3.02
C LEU A 95 4.62 7.98 -3.81
N ALA A 96 5.36 8.92 -3.20
CA ALA A 96 5.82 10.13 -3.86
C ALA A 96 7.01 9.91 -4.80
N ASN A 97 7.68 8.76 -4.72
CA ASN A 97 8.81 8.41 -5.57
C ASN A 97 8.34 7.58 -6.79
N PRO A 98 8.38 8.12 -8.01
CA PRO A 98 7.93 7.40 -9.21
C PRO A 98 8.84 6.22 -9.60
N ASN A 99 10.08 6.20 -9.09
CA ASN A 99 11.06 5.14 -9.36
C ASN A 99 11.07 4.06 -8.27
N TYR A 100 10.18 4.15 -7.28
CA TYR A 100 10.10 3.16 -6.23
C TYR A 100 9.33 1.93 -6.72
N THR A 101 9.98 0.77 -6.70
CA THR A 101 9.38 -0.54 -6.91
C THR A 101 9.10 -1.20 -5.58
N TRP A 102 7.88 -1.72 -5.40
CA TRP A 102 7.56 -2.50 -4.20
C TRP A 102 8.18 -3.89 -4.30
N GLU A 103 8.97 -4.25 -3.30
CA GLU A 103 9.52 -5.60 -3.17
C GLU A 103 8.41 -6.53 -2.69
N LEU A 104 7.79 -7.23 -3.65
CA LEU A 104 6.76 -8.23 -3.35
C LEU A 104 7.36 -9.56 -2.94
#